data_AF-A0A6A4Z2N9-F1
#
_entry.id   AF-A0A6A4Z2N9-F1
#
_cell.length_a   1.000
_cell.length_b   1.000
_cell.length_c   1.000
_cell.angle_alpha   90.00
_cell.angle_beta   90.00
_cell.angle_gamma   90.00
#
_symmetry.space_group_name_H-M   'P 1'
#
loop_
_entity.id
_entity.type
_entity.pdbx_description
1 polymer ?
#
loop_
_entity_poly.entity_id
_entity_poly.type
_entity_poly.pdbx_seq_one_letter_code
_entity_poly.pdbx_strand_id
1 'polypeptide(L)'
;MWYSHKFHGPGLRYEIGLCIRTGQIVWVNGGVPCGAWPDLTLARSGFVRALLPNEQALADRGYSGEAKFITPNTQVRTSQRQKQIMSRHETVNARLKQFGALQQKFRHELHLHPLCFYAVANIVQMTIENGSLLFSV
;
A
#
# COMPACT_ATOMS: atom_id res chain seq x y z
N MET A 1 6.44 3.54 -20.31
CA MET A 1 5.27 4.44 -20.44
C MET A 1 4.64 4.61 -19.06
N TRP A 2 4.27 5.83 -18.67
CA TRP A 2 3.65 6.15 -17.38
C TRP A 2 2.14 5.95 -17.52
N TYR A 3 1.66 4.71 -17.40
CA TYR A 3 0.24 4.41 -17.64
C TYR A 3 -0.34 3.57 -16.52
N SER A 4 -1.47 4.03 -15.99
CA SER A 4 -2.28 3.33 -15.01
C SER A 4 -3.60 2.93 -15.64
N HIS A 5 -3.89 1.63 -15.67
CA HIS A 5 -5.21 1.12 -16.05
C HIS A 5 -6.34 1.61 -15.10
N LYS A 6 -6.01 1.96 -13.85
CA LYS A 6 -7.01 2.47 -12.90
C LYS A 6 -7.44 3.91 -13.21
N PHE A 7 -6.53 4.71 -13.75
CA PHE A 7 -6.78 6.13 -14.04
C PHE A 7 -6.98 6.41 -15.53
N HIS A 8 -6.78 5.41 -16.40
CA HIS A 8 -6.72 5.56 -17.85
C HIS A 8 -5.78 6.71 -18.28
N GLY A 9 -4.62 6.80 -17.63
CA GLY A 9 -3.72 7.93 -17.77
C GLY A 9 -2.45 7.81 -16.92
N PRO A 10 -1.63 8.88 -16.86
CA PRO A 10 -0.41 8.90 -16.06
C PRO A 10 -0.71 8.85 -14.58
N GLY A 11 0.15 8.13 -13.85
CA GLY A 11 0.02 8.01 -12.40
C GLY A 11 1.31 7.52 -11.76
N LEU A 12 1.42 7.79 -10.46
CA LEU A 12 2.46 7.27 -9.59
C LEU A 12 1.95 6.07 -8.82
N ARG A 13 2.85 5.16 -8.50
CA ARG A 13 2.61 3.98 -7.69
C ARG A 13 3.30 4.11 -6.34
N TYR A 14 2.56 3.71 -5.32
CA TYR A 14 3.01 3.63 -3.95
C TYR A 14 2.68 2.26 -3.38
N GLU A 15 3.49 1.83 -2.43
CA GLU A 15 3.35 0.60 -1.69
C GLU A 15 3.27 0.92 -0.19
N ILE A 16 2.35 0.25 0.51
CA ILE A 16 2.16 0.38 1.94
C ILE A 16 2.12 -1.00 2.57
N GLY A 17 2.91 -1.19 3.63
CA GLY A 17 2.91 -2.37 4.47
C GLY A 17 2.33 -2.05 5.85
N LEU A 18 1.48 -2.96 6.33
CA LEU A 18 0.87 -2.86 7.66
C LEU A 18 1.41 -3.94 8.58
N CYS A 19 1.53 -3.63 9.87
CA CYS A 19 1.72 -4.65 10.89
C CYS A 19 0.49 -5.56 10.94
N ILE A 20 0.67 -6.86 10.72
CA ILE A 20 -0.42 -7.85 10.72
C ILE A 20 -1.21 -7.82 12.04
N ARG A 21 -0.52 -7.62 13.16
CA ARG A 21 -1.12 -7.63 14.50
C ARG A 21 -1.93 -6.36 14.77
N THR A 22 -1.32 -5.20 14.62
CA THR A 22 -1.89 -3.91 15.06
C THR A 22 -2.63 -3.17 13.95
N GLY A 23 -2.31 -3.42 12.67
CA GLY A 23 -2.84 -2.65 11.54
C GLY A 23 -2.16 -1.29 11.33
N GLN A 24 -1.11 -0.98 12.11
CA GLN A 24 -0.32 0.24 11.93
C GLN A 24 0.48 0.20 10.63
N ILE A 25 0.65 1.35 9.99
CA ILE A 25 1.54 1.55 8.85
C ILE A 25 2.98 1.42 9.34
N VAL A 26 3.71 0.44 8.81
CA VAL A 26 5.12 0.17 9.17
C VAL A 26 6.06 0.27 7.96
N TRP A 27 5.49 0.43 6.76
CA TRP A 27 6.24 0.57 5.52
C TRP A 27 5.51 1.47 4.55
N VAL A 28 6.24 2.41 3.95
CA VAL A 28 5.77 3.24 2.85
C VAL A 28 6.91 3.41 1.84
N ASN A 29 6.65 3.10 0.58
CA ASN A 29 7.61 3.24 -0.51
C ASN A 29 6.91 3.61 -1.82
N GLY A 30 7.66 4.03 -2.84
CA GLY A 30 7.16 4.26 -4.18
C GLY A 30 7.48 5.66 -4.69
N GLY A 31 6.48 6.34 -5.26
CA GLY A 31 6.72 7.53 -6.07
C GLY A 31 7.29 7.18 -7.45
N VAL A 32 7.07 5.95 -7.90
CA VAL A 32 7.56 5.41 -9.16
C VAL A 32 6.44 5.44 -10.21
N PRO A 33 6.77 5.52 -11.50
CA PRO A 33 5.76 5.61 -12.53
C PRO A 33 4.97 4.31 -12.73
N CYS A 34 3.65 4.43 -12.82
CA CYS A 34 2.77 3.31 -13.20
C CYS A 34 3.13 2.75 -14.58
N GLY A 35 2.89 1.46 -14.78
CA GLY A 35 3.21 0.75 -16.02
C GLY A 35 4.62 0.16 -15.97
N ALA A 36 5.65 1.00 -15.96
CA ALA A 36 7.05 0.55 -15.89
C ALA A 36 7.40 -0.14 -14.55
N TRP A 37 6.65 0.14 -13.49
CA TRP A 37 6.82 -0.47 -12.18
C TRP A 37 5.58 -1.29 -11.78
N PRO A 38 5.48 -2.55 -12.19
CA PRO A 38 4.52 -3.51 -11.64
C PRO A 38 4.67 -3.68 -10.13
N ASP A 39 3.63 -4.18 -9.46
CA ASP A 39 3.56 -4.24 -7.99
C ASP A 39 4.69 -5.10 -7.42
N LEU A 40 4.90 -6.28 -8.02
CA LEU A 40 5.96 -7.19 -7.61
C LEU A 40 7.37 -6.62 -7.85
N THR A 41 7.54 -5.80 -8.89
CA THR A 41 8.82 -5.13 -9.17
C THR A 41 9.13 -4.08 -8.10
N LEU A 42 8.14 -3.27 -7.71
CA LEU A 42 8.29 -2.30 -6.63
C LEU A 42 8.55 -2.99 -5.28
N ALA A 43 7.84 -4.08 -4.99
CA ALA A 43 8.07 -4.84 -3.76
C ALA A 43 9.48 -5.43 -3.69
N ARG A 44 9.98 -5.98 -4.80
CA ARG A 44 11.35 -6.53 -4.88
C ARG A 44 12.44 -5.49 -4.76
N SER A 45 12.17 -4.24 -5.15
CA SER A 45 13.16 -3.17 -5.08
C SER A 45 13.37 -2.65 -3.66
N GLY A 46 12.34 -2.73 -2.80
CA GLY A 46 12.38 -2.24 -1.43
C GLY A 46 11.87 -3.25 -0.41
N PHE A 47 10.56 -3.50 -0.38
CA PHE A 47 9.88 -4.24 0.69
C PHE A 47 10.49 -5.63 0.96
N VAL A 48 10.70 -6.43 -0.09
CA VAL A 48 11.27 -7.78 0.03
C VAL A 48 12.67 -7.75 0.63
N ARG A 49 13.45 -6.71 0.34
CA ARG A 49 14.81 -6.53 0.87
C ARG A 49 14.81 -6.05 2.32
N ALA A 50 13.74 -5.38 2.74
CA ALA A 50 13.57 -4.90 4.11
C ALA A 50 13.07 -6.00 5.07
N LEU A 51 12.46 -7.08 4.55
CA LEU A 51 12.02 -8.21 5.36
C LEU A 51 13.20 -8.97 5.97
N LEU A 52 13.09 -9.33 7.24
CA LEU A 52 14.08 -10.15 7.93
C LEU A 52 14.19 -11.56 7.31
N PRO A 53 15.31 -12.27 7.55
CA PRO A 53 15.38 -13.70 7.26
C PRO A 53 14.18 -14.43 7.90
N ASN A 54 13.50 -15.27 7.10
CA ASN A 54 12.28 -16.00 7.48
C ASN A 54 11.02 -15.16 7.76
N GLU A 55 11.08 -13.83 7.62
CA GLU A 55 9.86 -13.01 7.65
C GLU A 55 9.11 -13.12 6.32
N GLN A 56 7.78 -13.18 6.43
CA GLN A 56 6.86 -13.23 5.29
C GLN A 56 5.74 -12.21 5.48
N ALA A 57 5.23 -11.69 4.37
CA ALA A 57 4.12 -10.76 4.35
C ALA A 57 2.88 -11.39 3.71
N LEU A 58 1.70 -10.97 4.17
CA LEU A 58 0.43 -11.34 3.57
C LEU A 58 0.11 -10.36 2.43
N ALA A 59 -0.19 -10.87 1.24
CA ALA A 59 -0.48 -10.03 0.09
C ALA A 59 -1.54 -10.63 -0.84
N ASP A 60 -2.01 -9.81 -1.78
CA ASP A 60 -2.95 -10.21 -2.81
C ASP A 60 -2.39 -11.23 -3.79
N ARG A 61 -3.28 -11.86 -4.58
CA ARG A 61 -2.92 -12.83 -5.62
C ARG A 61 -1.89 -12.29 -6.63
N GLY A 62 -1.83 -10.99 -6.86
CA GLY A 62 -0.86 -10.35 -7.75
C GLY A 62 0.60 -10.51 -7.33
N TYR A 63 0.85 -10.92 -6.08
CA TYR A 63 2.19 -11.17 -5.53
C TYR A 63 2.61 -12.64 -5.59
N SER A 64 1.85 -13.48 -6.31
CA SER A 64 2.20 -14.89 -6.50
C SER A 64 3.54 -15.02 -7.24
N GLY A 65 4.40 -15.96 -6.82
CA GLY A 65 5.72 -16.18 -7.42
C GLY A 65 6.89 -15.54 -6.65
N GLU A 66 6.64 -15.04 -5.44
CA GLU A 66 7.66 -14.54 -4.52
C GLU A 66 7.52 -15.21 -3.15
N ALA A 67 8.56 -15.92 -2.70
CA ALA A 67 8.50 -16.78 -1.51
C ALA A 67 8.27 -16.00 -0.20
N LYS A 68 8.58 -14.70 -0.24
CA LYS A 68 8.37 -13.76 0.87
C LYS A 68 6.91 -13.33 1.03
N PHE A 69 6.03 -13.65 0.08
CA PHE A 69 4.60 -13.36 0.18
C PHE A 69 3.76 -14.62 0.35
N ILE A 70 2.85 -14.57 1.31
CA ILE A 70 1.76 -15.52 1.47
C ILE A 70 0.55 -14.94 0.74
N THR A 71 0.08 -15.62 -0.30
CA THR A 71 -1.11 -15.22 -1.06
C THR A 71 -2.24 -16.23 -0.89
N PRO A 72 -3.50 -15.87 -1.22
CA PRO A 72 -4.64 -16.79 -1.13
C PRO A 72 -4.49 -18.10 -1.90
N ASN A 73 -3.67 -18.16 -2.96
CA ASN A 73 -3.47 -19.39 -3.74
C ASN A 73 -2.50 -20.37 -3.08
N THR A 74 -1.53 -19.87 -2.31
CA THR A 74 -0.57 -20.69 -1.56
C THR A 74 -1.19 -21.42 -0.38
N GLN A 75 -2.36 -20.98 0.11
CA GLN A 75 -3.09 -21.63 1.19
C GLN A 75 -4.45 -22.10 0.68
N VAL A 76 -4.66 -23.43 0.66
CA VAL A 76 -5.89 -24.11 0.20
C VAL A 76 -7.15 -23.64 0.94
N ARG A 77 -7.01 -22.90 2.07
CA ARG A 77 -8.08 -22.20 2.76
C ARG A 77 -7.62 -20.80 3.16
N THR A 78 -8.16 -19.76 2.52
CA THR A 78 -8.05 -18.40 3.04
C THR A 78 -8.76 -18.33 4.40
N SER A 79 -7.99 -18.26 5.49
CA SER A 79 -8.57 -18.21 6.83
C SER A 79 -9.41 -16.93 7.02
N GLN A 80 -10.43 -16.98 7.87
CA GLN A 80 -11.20 -15.78 8.26
C GLN A 80 -10.29 -14.67 8.78
N ARG A 81 -9.20 -15.06 9.46
CA ARG A 81 -8.16 -14.16 9.95
C ARG A 81 -7.43 -13.43 8.82
N GLN A 82 -7.09 -14.12 7.72
CA GLN A 82 -6.48 -13.49 6.54
C GLN A 82 -7.39 -12.42 5.94
N LYS A 83 -8.69 -12.71 5.80
CA LYS A 83 -9.68 -11.71 5.32
C LYS A 83 -9.74 -10.48 6.23
N GLN A 84 -9.74 -10.67 7.55
CA GLN A 84 -9.72 -9.56 8.52
C GLN A 84 -8.44 -8.72 8.43
N ILE A 85 -7.29 -9.33 8.18
CA ILE A 85 -6.03 -8.58 8.01
C ILE A 85 -6.08 -7.77 6.72
N MET A 86 -6.58 -8.36 5.63
CA MET A 86 -6.70 -7.67 4.34
C MET A 86 -7.71 -6.52 4.38
N SER A 87 -8.82 -6.64 5.11
CA SER A 87 -9.79 -5.55 5.25
C SER A 87 -9.22 -4.33 5.98
N ARG A 88 -8.26 -4.52 6.90
CA ARG A 88 -7.50 -3.41 7.51
C ARG A 88 -6.67 -2.68 6.46
N HIS A 89 -6.03 -3.40 5.54
CA HIS A 89 -5.29 -2.82 4.42
C HIS A 89 -6.19 -2.00 3.51
N GLU A 90 -7.36 -2.54 3.16
CA GLU A 90 -8.38 -1.81 2.39
C GLU A 90 -8.86 -0.54 3.12
N THR A 91 -9.03 -0.61 4.44
CA THR A 91 -9.41 0.54 5.27
C THR A 91 -8.35 1.64 5.25
N VAL A 92 -7.07 1.29 5.36
CA VAL A 92 -5.96 2.27 5.25
C VAL A 92 -5.93 2.90 3.86
N ASN A 93 -6.07 2.09 2.80
CA ASN A 93 -6.16 2.60 1.43
C ASN A 93 -7.34 3.57 1.25
N ALA A 94 -8.50 3.28 1.85
CA ALA A 94 -9.66 4.16 1.82
C ALA A 94 -9.38 5.50 2.53
N ARG A 95 -8.73 5.48 3.71
CA ARG A 95 -8.35 6.70 4.44
C ARG A 95 -7.37 7.57 3.64
N LEU A 96 -6.35 6.98 3.02
CA LEU A 96 -5.41 7.74 2.17
C LEU A 96 -6.11 8.39 0.99
N LYS A 97 -7.08 7.68 0.41
CA LYS A 97 -7.92 8.15 -0.70
C LYS A 97 -8.85 9.30 -0.33
N GLN A 98 -9.05 9.63 0.95
CA GLN A 98 -9.82 10.81 1.36
C GLN A 98 -9.06 12.12 1.11
N PHE A 99 -7.73 12.05 0.96
CA PHE A 99 -6.91 13.24 0.74
C PHE A 99 -6.94 13.61 -0.75
N GLY A 100 -7.54 14.76 -1.05
CA GLY A 100 -7.63 15.28 -2.42
C GLY A 100 -6.28 15.39 -3.13
N ALA A 101 -5.20 15.64 -2.38
CA ALA A 101 -3.83 15.66 -2.88
C ALA A 101 -3.38 14.35 -3.56
N LEU A 102 -3.97 13.21 -3.20
CA LEU A 102 -3.66 11.88 -3.77
C LEU A 102 -4.68 11.42 -4.83
N GLN A 103 -5.83 12.09 -4.92
CA GLN A 103 -6.93 11.73 -5.83
C GLN A 103 -6.96 12.61 -7.08
N GLN A 104 -6.67 13.89 -6.91
CA GLN A 104 -6.77 14.87 -7.98
C GLN A 104 -5.47 14.92 -8.78
N LYS A 105 -5.54 15.55 -9.96
CA LYS A 105 -4.35 15.81 -10.76
C LYS A 105 -3.37 16.67 -9.96
N PHE A 106 -2.21 16.13 -9.64
CA PHE A 106 -1.15 16.85 -8.95
C PHE A 106 -0.59 17.96 -9.87
N ARG A 107 -0.55 19.20 -9.37
CA ARG A 107 -0.18 20.40 -10.16
C ARG A 107 1.19 21.00 -9.79
N HIS A 108 1.94 20.37 -8.89
CA HIS A 108 3.27 20.81 -8.48
C HIS A 108 4.36 19.94 -9.10
N GLU A 109 5.62 20.25 -8.83
CA GLU A 109 6.75 19.44 -9.31
C GLU A 109 6.64 18.00 -8.83
N LEU A 110 6.89 17.07 -9.74
CA LEU A 110 6.65 15.65 -9.52
C LEU A 110 7.41 15.08 -8.30
N HIS A 111 8.62 15.58 -8.05
CA HIS A 111 9.44 15.13 -6.93
C HIS A 111 8.87 15.50 -5.54
N LEU A 112 7.89 16.42 -5.49
CA LEU A 112 7.17 16.76 -4.26
C LEU A 112 6.04 15.79 -3.94
N HIS A 113 5.53 15.04 -4.92
CA HIS A 113 4.42 14.12 -4.71
C HIS A 113 4.75 13.01 -3.69
N PRO A 114 5.95 12.39 -3.70
CA PRO A 114 6.36 11.48 -2.63
C PRO A 114 6.31 12.13 -1.24
N LEU A 115 6.79 13.37 -1.07
CA LEU A 115 6.73 14.08 0.21
C LEU A 115 5.28 14.27 0.68
N CYS A 116 4.38 14.66 -0.22
CA CYS A 116 2.95 14.73 0.07
C CYS A 116 2.38 13.37 0.50
N PHE A 117 2.77 12.30 -0.19
CA PHE A 117 2.31 10.94 0.15
C PHE A 117 2.77 10.51 1.54
N TYR A 118 4.04 10.73 1.89
CA TYR A 118 4.56 10.43 3.22
C TYR A 118 3.85 11.25 4.32
N ALA A 119 3.61 12.53 4.08
CA ALA A 119 2.85 13.37 5.01
C ALA A 119 1.43 12.83 5.23
N VAL A 120 0.73 12.46 4.15
CA VAL A 120 -0.61 11.87 4.23
C VAL A 120 -0.59 10.52 4.96
N ALA A 121 0.39 9.66 4.70
CA ALA A 121 0.54 8.39 5.40
C ALA A 121 0.76 8.56 6.91
N ASN A 122 1.58 9.53 7.31
CA ASN A 122 1.78 9.87 8.73
C ASN A 122 0.50 10.41 9.38
N ILE A 123 -0.27 11.25 8.68
CA ILE A 123 -1.57 11.73 9.18
C ILE A 123 -2.53 10.55 9.37
N VAL A 124 -2.64 9.65 8.39
CA VAL A 124 -3.47 8.45 8.50
C VAL A 124 -3.01 7.58 9.68
N GLN A 125 -1.71 7.39 9.88
CA GLN A 125 -1.17 6.66 11.03
C GLN A 125 -1.60 7.29 12.36
N MET A 126 -1.44 8.61 12.52
CA MET A 126 -1.89 9.34 13.72
C MET A 126 -3.39 9.18 13.97
N THR A 127 -4.22 9.17 12.91
CA THR A 127 -5.67 8.94 13.07
C THR A 127 -6.04 7.51 13.46
N ILE A 128 -5.18 6.52 13.15
CA ILE A 128 -5.36 5.14 13.60
C ILE A 128 -5.02 5.03 15.09
N GLU A 129 -3.94 5.68 15.53
CA GLU A 129 -3.46 5.64 16.92
C GLU A 129 -4.36 6.39 17.89
N ASN A 130 -4.88 7.55 17.50
CA ASN A 130 -5.73 8.38 18.36
C ASN A 130 -7.17 7.87 18.50
N GLY A 131 -7.46 6.64 18.03
CA GLY A 131 -8.78 6.00 18.18
C GLY A 131 -9.94 6.69 17.45
N SER A 132 -9.65 7.71 16.64
CA SER A 132 -10.67 8.59 16.07
C SER A 132 -11.43 7.99 14.87
N LEU A 133 -12.77 8.09 14.94
CA LEU A 133 -13.65 8.47 13.84
C LEU A 133 -13.58 10.01 13.71
N LEU A 134 -13.10 10.55 12.58
CA LEU A 134 -13.13 12.00 12.32
C LEU A 134 -14.10 12.40 11.19
N PHE A 135 -14.53 11.44 10.38
CA PHE A 135 -15.88 11.36 9.80
C PHE A 135 -16.20 9.87 9.68
N SER A 136 -17.36 9.42 10.19
CA SER A 136 -17.90 8.12 9.79
C SER A 136 -18.01 8.13 8.26
N VAL A 137 -17.54 7.05 7.62
CA VAL A 137 -17.68 6.85 6.16
C VAL A 137 -19.13 7.04 5.74
#